data_AF-A0A4Y8W7M5-F1
#
_entry.id   AF-A0A4Y8W7M5-F1
#
_cell.length_a   1.000
_cell.length_b   1.000
_cell.length_c   1.000
_cell.angle_alpha   90.00
_cell.angle_beta   90.00
_cell.angle_gamma   90.00
#
_symmetry.space_group_name_H-M   'P 1'
#
loop_
_entity.id
_entity.type
_entity.pdbx_description
1 polymer ?
#
loop_
_entity_poly.entity_id
_entity_poly.type
_entity_poly.pdbx_seq_one_letter_code
_entity_poly.pdbx_strand_id
1 'polypeptide(L)' 'DIEEARMGIFEYIEIYYNRNRKHSALGYVSPAEFESV' A
#
# COMPACT_ATOMS: atom_id res chain seq x y z
N ASP A 1 6.21 17.85 13.49
CA ASP A 1 5.26 18.90 13.02
C ASP A 1 4.00 18.22 12.46
N ILE A 2 2.84 18.90 12.36
CA ILE A 2 1.62 18.27 11.80
C ILE A 2 1.82 17.92 10.32
N GLU A 3 2.50 18.77 9.55
CA GLU A 3 2.81 18.49 8.14
C GLU A 3 3.74 17.29 7.98
N GLU A 4 4.76 17.17 8.83
CA GLU A 4 5.67 16.02 8.84
C GLU A 4 4.91 14.71 9.13
N ALA A 5 3.98 14.73 10.08
CA ALA A 5 3.14 13.56 10.39
C ALA A 5 2.22 13.18 9.21
N ARG A 6 1.64 14.16 8.52
CA ARG A 6 0.81 13.92 7.32
C ARG A 6 1.62 13.31 6.19
N MET A 7 2.84 13.81 5.98
CA MET A 7 3.76 13.29 4.98
C MET A 7 4.17 11.85 5.30
N GLY A 8 4.46 11.53 6.57
CA GLY A 8 4.76 10.16 6.98
C GLY A 8 3.58 9.19 6.77
N ILE A 9 2.36 9.62 7.05
CA ILE A 9 1.15 8.82 6.76
C ILE A 9 0.98 8.61 5.25
N PHE A 10 1.17 9.67 4.46
CA PHE A 10 1.06 9.59 3.00
C PHE A 10 2.07 8.60 2.43
N GLU A 11 3.33 8.69 2.84
CA GLU A 11 4.40 7.78 2.42
C GLU A 11 4.09 6.33 2.80
N TYR A 12 3.64 6.10 4.04
CA TYR A 12 3.24 4.77 4.50
C TYR A 12 2.10 4.19 3.65
N ILE A 13 1.07 4.99 3.34
CA ILE A 13 -0.08 4.52 2.54
C ILE A 13 0.36 4.17 1.12
N GLU A 14 1.08 5.06 0.45
CA GLU A 14 1.41 4.93 -0.97
C GLU A 14 2.51 3.90 -1.25
N ILE A 15 3.58 3.90 -0.46
CA ILE A 15 4.77 3.07 -0.73
C ILE A 15 4.64 1.70 -0.10
N TYR A 16 4.11 1.63 1.13
CA TYR A 16 4.07 0.39 1.89
C TYR A 16 2.70 -0.28 1.87
N TYR A 17 1.66 0.40 2.36
CA TYR A 17 0.37 -0.23 2.60
C TYR A 17 -0.31 -0.66 1.30
N ASN A 18 -0.46 0.23 0.32
CA ASN A 18 -1.12 -0.08 -0.95
C ASN A 18 -0.39 -1.20 -1.72
N ARG A 19 0.94 -1.27 -1.61
CA ARG A 19 1.75 -2.31 -2.25
C ARG A 19 1.56 -3.69 -1.63
N ASN A 20 1.39 -3.77 -0.30
CA ASN A 20 1.36 -5.05 0.45
C ASN A 20 -0.05 -5.51 0.84
N ARG A 21 -1.04 -4.63 0.80
CA ARG A 21 -2.41 -4.96 1.20
C ARG A 21 -3.00 -6.02 0.28
N LYS A 22 -3.47 -7.11 0.88
CA LYS A 22 -4.20 -8.17 0.17
C LYS A 22 -5.59 -7.69 -0.22
N HIS A 23 -5.99 -8.00 -1.45
CA HIS A 23 -7.30 -7.64 -1.96
C HIS A 23 -8.11 -8.91 -2.25
N SER A 24 -9.32 -9.01 -1.70
CA SER A 24 -10.19 -10.17 -1.91
C SER A 24 -10.53 -10.36 -3.39
N ALA A 25 -10.72 -9.27 -4.12
CA ALA A 25 -10.95 -9.32 -5.58
C ALA A 25 -9.74 -9.85 -6.38
N LEU A 26 -8.53 -9.82 -5.81
CA LEU A 26 -7.33 -10.39 -6.43
C LEU A 26 -7.07 -11.84 -5.97
N GLY A 27 -7.99 -12.46 -5.23
CA GLY A 27 -7.78 -13.79 -4.65
C GLY A 27 -6.91 -13.76 -3.39
N TYR A 28 -6.96 -12.67 -2.62
CA TYR A 28 -6.20 -12.46 -1.39
C TYR A 28 -4.67 -12.40 -1.58
N VAL A 29 -4.23 -11.92 -2.74
CA VAL A 29 -2.84 -11.50 -2.97
C VAL A 29 -2.75 -9.97 -3.03
N SER A 30 -1.53 -9.44 -2.90
CA SER A 30 -1.27 -8.02 -3.05
C SER A 30 -1.26 -7.59 -4.53
N PRO A 31 -1.49 -6.30 -4.83
CA PRO A 31 -1.37 -5.78 -6.19
C PRO A 31 0.00 -6.08 -6.83
N ALA A 32 1.09 -5.94 -6.05
CA ALA A 32 2.43 -6.22 -6.55
C ALA A 32 2.63 -7.71 -6.91
N GLU A 33 2.06 -8.63 -6.14
CA GLU A 33 2.07 -10.07 -6.47
C GLU A 33 1.22 -10.34 -7.72
N PHE A 34 0.05 -9.70 -7.83
CA PHE A 34 -0.86 -9.86 -8.97
C PHE A 34 -0.24 -9.37 -10.29
N GLU A 35 0.50 -8.27 -10.27
CA GLU A 35 1.17 -7.71 -11.46
C GLU A 35 2.46 -8.44 -11.84
N SER A 36 3.00 -9.29 -10.96
CA SER A 36 4.26 -10.00 -11.20
C SER A 36 4.12 -11.28 -12.05
N VAL A 37 2.91 -11.55 -12.56
CA VAL A 37 2.54 -12.75 -13.33
C VAL A 37 2.76 -12.56 -14.82
#